data_AF-A0A932WKC5-F1
#
_entry.id   AF-A0A932WKC5-F1
#
_cell.length_a   1.000
_cell.length_b   1.000
_cell.length_c   1.000
_cell.angle_alpha   90.00
_cell.angle_beta   90.00
_cell.angle_gamma   90.00
#
_symmetry.space_group_name_H-M   'P 1'
#
loop_
_entity.id
_entity.type
_entity.pdbx_description
1 polymer ?
#
loop_
_entity_poly.entity_id
_entity_poly.type
_entity_poly.pdbx_seq_one_letter_code
_entity_poly.pdbx_strand_id
1 'polypeptide(L)'
;MRSILAFLIPHAFAQLNPHLIPPNGLIAGQQDCNFITGEMHFHCIPLYVAYLIQLVFSFIGTIALLVIIWSGYELAISSLAGGDSSKAKGRLRYAIMGFVVSILAYFIVNLIIEAVT
;
A
#
# COMPACT_ATOMS: atom_id res chain seq x y z
N MET A 1 22.26 -16.89 22.63
CA MET A 1 21.27 -17.22 21.58
C MET A 1 19.84 -16.86 22.03
N ARG A 2 19.58 -15.61 22.43
CA ARG A 2 18.24 -15.12 22.84
C ARG A 2 17.91 -13.72 22.28
N SER A 3 18.86 -13.05 21.62
CA SER A 3 18.71 -11.64 21.19
C SER A 3 18.22 -11.44 19.75
N ILE A 4 18.03 -12.52 18.96
CA ILE A 4 17.52 -12.40 17.58
C ILE A 4 15.99 -12.38 17.53
N LEU A 5 15.32 -12.81 18.61
CA LEU A 5 13.85 -12.84 18.69
C LEU A 5 13.23 -11.44 18.89
N ALA A 6 14.05 -10.40 19.14
CA ALA A 6 13.58 -9.02 19.33
C ALA A 6 13.38 -8.24 18.01
N PHE A 7 13.90 -8.72 16.88
CA PHE A 7 13.61 -8.11 15.57
C PHE A 7 12.26 -8.58 14.99
N LEU A 8 11.62 -9.53 15.66
CA LEU A 8 10.36 -10.15 15.27
C LEU A 8 9.14 -9.49 15.93
N ILE A 9 9.28 -8.33 16.57
CA ILE A 9 8.08 -7.60 16.99
C ILE A 9 7.44 -7.05 15.73
N PRO A 10 6.31 -7.63 15.29
CA PRO A 10 5.67 -7.20 14.08
C PRO A 10 4.83 -5.97 14.44
N HIS A 11 5.49 -4.83 14.64
CA HIS A 11 4.79 -3.56 14.85
C HIS A 11 4.07 -3.07 13.58
N ALA A 12 4.14 -3.83 12.48
CA ALA A 12 3.39 -3.54 11.27
C ALA A 12 1.95 -4.08 11.28
N PHE A 13 1.55 -4.93 12.24
CA PHE A 13 0.20 -5.53 12.27
C PHE A 13 -0.67 -5.03 13.43
N ALA A 14 -0.55 -3.79 13.89
CA ALA A 14 -1.32 -3.33 15.05
C ALA A 14 -2.07 -2.00 14.87
N GLN A 15 -2.24 -1.52 13.64
CA GLN A 15 -3.30 -0.57 13.32
C GLN A 15 -4.26 -1.18 12.30
N LEU A 16 -4.84 -2.33 12.64
CA LEU A 16 -6.04 -2.85 11.96
C LEU A 16 -7.28 -2.10 12.46
N ASN A 17 -7.25 -0.76 12.40
CA ASN A 17 -8.46 0.04 12.33
C ASN A 17 -8.50 0.62 10.91
N PRO A 18 -8.82 -0.21 9.87
CA PRO A 18 -9.24 0.34 8.61
C PRO A 18 -10.56 1.05 8.88
N HIS A 19 -10.47 2.34 9.24
CA HIS A 19 -11.60 3.22 9.30
C HIS A 19 -12.08 3.36 7.85
N LEU A 20 -13.00 2.49 7.45
CA LEU A 20 -13.65 2.54 6.13
C LEU A 20 -14.50 3.82 5.99
N ILE A 21 -14.73 4.49 7.12
CA ILE A 21 -15.38 5.78 7.29
C ILE A 21 -14.44 6.63 8.16
N PRO A 22 -14.03 7.83 7.72
CA PRO A 22 -13.18 8.71 8.53
C PRO A 22 -13.85 9.02 9.88
N PRO A 23 -13.11 9.07 11.00
CA PRO A 23 -13.65 9.14 12.37
C PRO A 23 -14.55 10.36 12.64
N ASN A 24 -14.49 11.36 11.78
CA ASN A 24 -15.24 12.61 11.83
C ASN A 24 -16.29 12.73 10.70
N GLY A 25 -16.49 11.68 9.90
CA GLY A 25 -17.42 11.67 8.77
C GLY A 25 -16.95 12.47 7.54
N LEU A 26 -15.91 13.30 7.69
CA LEU A 26 -15.33 14.17 6.68
C LEU A 26 -14.31 13.45 5.81
N ILE A 27 -14.47 13.51 4.49
CA ILE A 27 -13.52 12.95 3.53
C ILE A 27 -12.41 13.97 3.25
N ALA A 28 -11.14 13.56 3.38
CA ALA A 28 -9.97 14.39 3.07
C ALA A 28 -9.93 15.78 3.76
N GLY A 29 -10.58 15.92 4.92
CA GLY A 29 -10.63 17.19 5.67
C GLY A 29 -11.60 18.24 5.11
N GLN A 30 -12.46 17.87 4.15
CA GLN A 30 -13.47 18.76 3.57
C GLN A 30 -14.76 18.73 4.39
N GLN A 31 -15.29 19.92 4.69
CA GLN A 31 -16.50 20.13 5.50
C GLN A 31 -17.78 19.75 4.73
N ASP A 32 -17.72 19.83 3.39
CA ASP A 32 -18.85 19.69 2.47
C ASP A 32 -19.16 18.23 2.10
N CYS A 33 -18.32 17.28 2.52
CA CYS A 33 -18.48 15.85 2.25
C CYS A 33 -18.57 15.08 3.57
N ASN A 34 -19.79 14.99 4.14
CA ASN A 34 -20.03 14.34 5.42
C ASN A 34 -21.10 13.25 5.33
N PHE A 35 -20.66 11.99 5.37
CA PHE A 35 -21.54 10.81 5.29
C PHE A 35 -22.43 10.62 6.53
N ILE A 36 -22.08 11.24 7.67
CA ILE A 36 -22.83 11.13 8.92
C ILE A 36 -23.96 12.17 8.97
N THR A 37 -23.74 13.37 8.43
CA THR A 37 -24.75 14.46 8.44
C THR A 37 -25.65 14.46 7.20
N GLY A 38 -25.35 13.65 6.18
CA GLY A 38 -26.20 13.49 4.99
C GLY A 38 -25.92 14.47 3.85
N GLU A 39 -24.78 15.16 3.88
CA GLU A 39 -24.32 16.09 2.83
C GLU A 39 -23.63 15.28 1.71
N MET A 40 -24.33 15.05 0.59
CA MET A 40 -23.86 14.24 -0.54
C MET A 40 -23.76 15.07 -1.82
N HIS A 41 -22.55 15.55 -2.13
CA HIS A 41 -22.26 16.25 -3.38
C HIS A 41 -21.52 15.35 -4.38
N PHE A 42 -21.69 15.55 -5.69
CA PHE A 42 -21.05 14.72 -6.72
C PHE A 42 -19.51 14.79 -6.69
N HIS A 43 -18.95 15.89 -6.18
CA HIS A 43 -17.50 16.08 -5.96
C HIS A 43 -16.92 15.17 -4.86
N CYS A 44 -17.76 14.64 -3.97
CA CYS A 44 -17.32 13.76 -2.88
C CYS A 44 -16.93 12.34 -3.36
N ILE A 45 -17.41 11.91 -4.53
CA ILE A 45 -17.12 10.59 -5.10
C ILE A 45 -15.61 10.40 -5.38
N PRO A 46 -14.94 11.27 -6.17
CA PRO A 46 -13.51 11.11 -6.43
C PRO A 46 -12.65 11.22 -5.16
N LEU A 47 -13.04 12.08 -4.21
CA LEU A 47 -12.36 12.19 -2.92
C LEU A 47 -12.45 10.91 -2.09
N TYR A 48 -13.62 10.26 -2.08
CA TYR A 48 -13.81 8.99 -1.40
C TYR A 48 -12.97 7.86 -2.03
N VAL A 49 -12.95 7.79 -3.36
CA VAL A 49 -12.14 6.81 -4.09
C VAL A 49 -10.65 7.00 -3.77
N ALA A 50 -10.16 8.23 -3.73
CA ALA A 50 -8.79 8.54 -3.35
C ALA A 50 -8.45 8.05 -1.93
N TYR A 51 -9.35 8.28 -0.97
CA TYR A 51 -9.20 7.81 0.40
C TYR A 51 -9.10 6.28 0.48
N LEU A 52 -9.97 5.55 -0.24
CA LEU A 52 -9.94 4.09 -0.25
C LEU A 52 -8.68 3.54 -0.91
N ILE A 53 -8.20 4.18 -1.98
CA ILE A 53 -6.96 3.78 -2.65
C ILE A 53 -5.77 3.96 -1.70
N GLN A 54 -5.70 5.07 -0.96
CA GLN A 54 -4.64 5.29 0.02
C GLN A 54 -4.66 4.23 1.14
N LEU A 55 -5.86 3.86 1.59
CA LEU A 55 -6.04 2.79 2.57
C LEU A 55 -5.53 1.45 2.02
N VAL A 56 -5.95 1.04 0.82
CA VAL A 56 -5.53 -0.22 0.21
C VAL A 56 -4.03 -0.24 -0.11
N PHE A 57 -3.46 0.89 -0.55
CA PHE A 57 -2.03 1.03 -0.82
C PHE A 57 -1.18 0.87 0.44
N SER A 58 -1.67 1.29 1.61
CA SER A 58 -0.94 1.06 2.86
C SER A 58 -0.74 -0.43 3.16
N PHE A 59 -1.75 -1.26 2.89
CA PHE A 59 -1.69 -2.71 3.07
C PHE A 59 -0.82 -3.37 1.99
N ILE A 60 -1.08 -3.06 0.72
CA ILE A 60 -0.35 -3.66 -0.41
C ILE A 60 1.12 -3.25 -0.40
N GLY A 61 1.42 -1.98 -0.10
CA GLY A 61 2.78 -1.47 -0.02
C GLY A 61 3.61 -2.19 1.04
N THR A 62 3.00 -2.49 2.19
CA THR A 62 3.65 -3.26 3.26
C THR A 62 3.96 -4.68 2.81
N ILE A 63 3.01 -5.37 2.19
CA ILE A 63 3.21 -6.74 1.68
C ILE A 63 4.26 -6.76 0.57
N ALA A 64 4.20 -5.81 -0.37
CA ALA A 64 5.15 -5.69 -1.47
C ALA A 64 6.59 -5.51 -0.96
N LEU A 65 6.77 -4.65 0.05
CA LEU A 65 8.08 -4.40 0.66
C LEU A 65 8.66 -5.67 1.32
N LEU A 66 7.84 -6.47 2.00
CA LEU A 66 8.27 -7.75 2.57
C LEU A 66 8.72 -8.75 1.51
N VAL A 67 7.99 -8.85 0.40
CA VAL A 67 8.32 -9.77 -0.72
C VAL A 67 9.62 -9.34 -1.40
N ILE A 68 9.84 -8.03 -1.58
CA ILE A 68 11.10 -7.49 -2.13
C ILE A 68 12.28 -7.90 -1.26
N ILE A 69 12.20 -7.71 0.07
CA ILE A 69 13.28 -8.08 1.00
C ILE A 69 13.56 -9.59 0.94
N TRP A 70 12.52 -10.42 0.96
CA TRP A 70 12.68 -11.87 0.96
C TRP A 70 13.31 -12.37 -0.35
N SER A 71 12.87 -11.83 -1.49
CA SER A 71 13.45 -12.17 -2.79
C SER A 71 14.91 -11.69 -2.93
N GLY A 72 15.27 -10.57 -2.31
CA GLY A 72 16.65 -10.06 -2.29
C GLY A 72 17.60 -10.98 -1.51
N TYR A 73 17.17 -11.49 -0.36
CA TYR A 73 17.96 -12.43 0.44
C TYR A 73 18.22 -13.75 -0.30
N GLU A 74 17.17 -14.29 -0.95
CA GLU A 74 17.26 -15.51 -1.77
C GLU A 74 18.23 -15.32 -2.96
N LEU A 75 18.25 -14.13 -3.55
CA LEU A 75 19.19 -13.79 -4.64
C LEU A 75 20.64 -13.71 -4.14
N ALA A 76 20.87 -13.09 -2.98
CA ALA A 76 22.19 -12.95 -2.40
C ALA A 76 22.81 -14.32 -2.07
N ILE A 77 22.06 -15.24 -1.47
CA ILE A 77 22.59 -16.55 -1.06
C ILE A 77 22.73 -17.52 -2.23
N SER A 78 21.77 -17.54 -3.17
CA SER A 78 21.88 -18.40 -4.36
C SER A 78 23.10 -18.07 -5.21
N SER A 79 23.50 -16.79 -5.25
CA SER A 79 24.71 -16.35 -5.94
C SER A 79 26.01 -16.89 -5.34
N LEU A 80 26.04 -17.25 -4.04
CA LEU A 80 27.22 -17.80 -3.38
C LEU A 80 27.26 -19.34 -3.45
N ALA A 81 26.11 -20.00 -3.45
CA ALA A 81 26.01 -21.46 -3.43
C ALA A 81 26.06 -22.12 -4.82
N GLY A 82 26.25 -21.34 -5.90
CA GLY A 82 26.20 -21.83 -7.28
C GLY A 82 24.81 -22.37 -7.70
N GLY A 83 23.77 -22.04 -6.93
CA GLY A 83 22.39 -22.47 -7.19
C GLY A 83 21.69 -21.57 -8.21
N ASP A 84 20.68 -22.10 -8.87
CA ASP A 84 19.89 -21.38 -9.89
C ASP A 84 19.21 -20.12 -9.33
N SER A 85 19.88 -18.96 -9.47
CA SER A 85 19.31 -17.64 -9.13
C SER A 85 18.20 -17.19 -10.08
N SER A 86 17.82 -17.99 -11.07
CA SER A 86 16.79 -17.66 -12.05
C SER A 86 15.40 -17.48 -11.41
N LYS A 87 15.06 -18.31 -10.43
CA LYS A 87 13.78 -18.25 -9.69
C LYS A 87 13.68 -16.99 -8.84
N ALA A 88 14.74 -16.64 -8.10
CA ALA A 88 14.79 -15.43 -7.28
C ALA A 88 14.68 -14.16 -8.13
N LYS A 89 15.38 -14.10 -9.28
CA LYS A 89 15.28 -12.97 -10.22
C LYS A 89 13.87 -12.84 -10.81
N GLY A 90 13.22 -13.95 -11.14
CA GLY A 90 11.83 -13.96 -11.58
C GLY A 90 10.91 -13.36 -10.52
N ARG A 91 11.03 -13.82 -9.27
CA ARG A 91 10.21 -13.34 -8.15
C ARG A 91 10.40 -11.85 -7.88
N LEU A 92 11.63 -11.35 -7.92
CA LEU A 92 11.94 -9.93 -7.76
C LEU A 92 11.36 -9.08 -8.91
N ARG A 93 11.45 -9.54 -10.16
CA ARG A 93 10.88 -8.83 -11.31
C ARG A 93 9.36 -8.67 -11.18
N TYR A 94 8.65 -9.73 -10.80
CA TYR A 94 7.20 -9.64 -10.59
C TYR A 94 6.83 -8.72 -9.42
N ALA A 95 7.59 -8.74 -8.33
CA ALA A 95 7.37 -7.83 -7.20
C ALA A 95 7.54 -6.35 -7.60
N ILE A 96 8.58 -6.03 -8.38
CA ILE A 96 8.82 -4.67 -8.87
C ILE A 96 7.74 -4.24 -9.86
N MET A 97 7.34 -5.12 -10.80
CA MET A 97 6.30 -4.80 -11.77
C MET A 97 4.96 -4.48 -11.10
N GLY A 98 4.58 -5.24 -10.07
CA GLY A 98 3.37 -4.93 -9.28
C GLY A 98 3.45 -3.57 -8.59
N PHE A 99 4.60 -3.25 -7.99
CA PHE A 99 4.81 -1.96 -7.32
C PHE A 99 4.75 -0.78 -8.30
N VAL A 100 5.34 -0.92 -9.49
CA VAL A 100 5.31 0.11 -10.54
C VAL A 100 3.87 0.37 -11.02
N VAL A 101 3.08 -0.68 -11.24
CA VAL A 101 1.67 -0.54 -11.63
C VAL A 101 0.85 0.18 -10.56
N SER A 102 1.11 -0.10 -9.27
CA SER A 102 0.48 0.63 -8.17
C SER A 102 0.80 2.13 -8.24
N ILE A 103 2.08 2.53 -8.39
CA ILE A 103 2.43 3.95 -8.50
C ILE A 103 1.72 4.62 -9.68
N LEU A 104 1.63 3.93 -10.82
CA LEU A 104 0.95 4.44 -12.00
C LEU A 104 -0.56 4.65 -11.77
N ALA A 105 -1.21 3.72 -11.06
CA ALA A 105 -2.62 3.85 -10.71
C ALA A 105 -2.86 5.06 -9.79
N TYR A 106 -1.98 5.31 -8.82
CA TYR A 106 -2.05 6.50 -7.96
C TYR A 106 -1.95 7.78 -8.78
N PHE A 107 -1.07 7.82 -9.79
CA PHE A 107 -0.94 9.00 -10.66
C PHE A 107 -2.23 9.31 -11.40
N ILE A 108 -2.88 8.30 -12.00
CA ILE A 108 -4.15 8.47 -12.71
C ILE A 108 -5.24 9.04 -11.77
N VAL A 109 -5.32 8.55 -10.53
CA VAL A 109 -6.31 9.00 -9.56
C VAL A 109 -6.11 10.47 -9.19
N ASN A 110 -4.85 10.90 -8.98
CA ASN A 110 -4.56 12.30 -8.68
C ASN A 110 -4.93 13.23 -9.85
N LEU A 111 -4.70 12.81 -11.09
CA LEU A 111 -5.14 13.57 -12.27
C LEU A 111 -6.66 13.76 -12.30
N ILE A 112 -7.44 12.77 -11.88
CA ILE A 112 -8.90 12.87 -11.83
C ILE A 112 -9.34 13.86 -10.74
N ILE A 113 -8.72 13.82 -9.56
CA ILE A 113 -9.06 14.72 -8.45
C ILE A 113 -8.77 16.17 -8.84
N GLU A 114 -7.62 16.42 -9.46
CA GLU A 114 -7.21 17.75 -9.94
C GLU A 114 -8.10 18.26 -11.08
N ALA A 115 -8.63 17.38 -11.94
CA ALA A 115 -9.55 17.77 -13.00
C ALA A 115 -10.97 18.08 -12.51
N VAL A 116 -11.36 17.56 -11.33
CA VAL A 116 -12.73 17.64 -10.81
C VAL A 116 -12.87 18.68 -9.69
N THR A 117 -11.77 19.08 -9.04
CA THR A 117 -11.72 20.14 -8.03
C THR A 117 -11.33 21.46 -8.66
#